data_AF-A0A5E4Q0M5-F1
#
_entry.id   AF-A0A5E4Q0M5-F1
#
_cell.length_a   1.000
_cell.length_b   1.000
_cell.length_c   1.000
_cell.angle_alpha   90.00
_cell.angle_beta   90.00
_cell.angle_gamma   90.00
#
_symmetry.space_group_name_H-M   'P 1'
#
loop_
_entity.id
_entity.type
_entity.pdbx_description
1 polymer ?
#
loop_
_entity_poly.entity_id
_entity_poly.type
_entity_poly.pdbx_seq_one_letter_code
_entity_poly.pdbx_strand_id
1 'polypeptide(L)'
;MIEGGGQKESFFLLDLDEVYHRIQYFKSRLPRVQIFYAMKANDFEQILKMAVYTGLGFDCASPGEIDKLQTHLYRSIIFAVPTKPAHWMTYARDVGVRHTTFDTSLLIRIKVEGDSIYKLGDKFGCDFETEAIPLLDEAAALNIKVVGVAFHVGSGCSSADSHIIGLQRAKALFDHEEKAGRKMNIVNIGGGFLSDRRDRIDQVSTLVNDALKKLFPDPNVQIIAEPGRYICDSSMDLYSSISNVRTIMKGEQRVNMIYMNDGFFGSLRFIDPWHTVKRFETKTDCKGNQPEATIIWGPSCDSTDRVMENLDIKLPPCSPLDWLFFPIRGAYSFGFACDFSCLQKSLIKSIKGHAVYKSNEFVENPVLSEPLPSTCPPLYHVDWHFNNNTLKKESSEDVARAMIEGGGQKESFFLLDLDEVYHRIQYFKSRLPRVQIFYDYKEIERDKVSTLVNDALKKLFPDPNIQIIAEPGRYICDSSMDLYSSIINVRRTETDCKGNQPETTIIWGPSCDSTDRVMENLDIKLPPCSPLDWLVFPLRGAYTFVYACEFSCLQKSLIRSVISSDL
;
A
#
# COMPACT_ATOMS: atom_id res chain seq x y z
N MET A 1 -14.40 12.73 24.58
CA MET A 1 -14.63 11.40 23.96
C MET A 1 -14.13 10.30 24.87
N ILE A 2 -12.81 10.08 24.98
CA ILE A 2 -12.21 9.02 25.81
C ILE A 2 -12.68 9.07 27.28
N GLU A 3 -12.52 10.21 27.97
CA GLU A 3 -12.98 10.39 29.37
C GLU A 3 -14.49 10.16 29.58
N GLY A 4 -15.29 10.15 28.52
CA GLY A 4 -16.73 9.91 28.58
C GLY A 4 -17.14 8.43 28.43
N GLY A 5 -16.19 7.50 28.31
CA GLY A 5 -16.43 6.05 28.25
C GLY A 5 -17.12 5.51 26.98
N GLY A 6 -17.65 6.40 26.12
CA GLY A 6 -18.36 6.02 24.90
C GLY A 6 -17.49 5.57 23.72
N GLN A 7 -16.16 5.70 23.82
CA GLN A 7 -15.23 5.21 22.78
C GLN A 7 -14.52 3.96 23.27
N LYS A 8 -14.52 2.90 22.44
CA LYS A 8 -13.84 1.63 22.69
C LYS A 8 -12.85 1.29 21.57
N GLU A 9 -13.26 1.47 20.33
CA GLU A 9 -12.41 1.18 19.18
C GLU A 9 -11.36 2.26 18.90
N SER A 10 -10.25 1.84 18.29
CA SER A 10 -9.26 2.75 17.74
C SER A 10 -9.89 3.73 16.74
N PHE A 11 -9.43 4.98 16.78
CA PHE A 11 -9.95 6.04 15.92
C PHE A 11 -8.88 7.07 15.56
N PHE A 12 -8.98 7.60 14.35
CA PHE A 12 -8.29 8.81 13.95
C PHE A 12 -9.10 10.05 14.31
N LEU A 13 -8.40 11.11 14.69
CA LEU A 13 -8.92 12.46 14.76
C LEU A 13 -8.42 13.24 13.54
N LEU A 14 -9.32 13.70 12.67
CA LEU A 14 -8.99 14.49 11.47
C LEU A 14 -9.23 15.99 11.71
N ASP A 15 -8.16 16.77 11.63
CA ASP A 15 -8.16 18.23 11.61
C ASP A 15 -8.14 18.74 10.15
N LEU A 16 -9.31 19.17 9.66
CA LEU A 16 -9.43 19.76 8.32
C LEU A 16 -8.80 21.16 8.22
N ASP A 17 -8.68 21.90 9.32
CA ASP A 17 -8.05 23.22 9.29
C ASP A 17 -6.54 23.07 9.05
N GLU A 18 -5.88 22.03 9.58
CA GLU A 18 -4.49 21.70 9.22
C GLU A 18 -4.33 21.36 7.73
N VAL A 19 -5.25 20.58 7.12
CA VAL A 19 -5.23 20.31 5.66
C VAL A 19 -5.31 21.62 4.88
N TYR A 20 -6.26 22.49 5.23
CA TYR A 20 -6.41 23.81 4.61
C TYR A 20 -5.14 24.65 4.75
N HIS A 21 -4.59 24.74 5.97
CA HIS A 21 -3.38 25.51 6.24
C HIS A 21 -2.16 24.98 5.49
N ARG A 22 -1.98 23.65 5.37
CA ARG A 22 -0.92 23.05 4.56
C ARG A 22 -1.04 23.45 3.09
N ILE A 23 -2.24 23.38 2.53
CA ILE A 23 -2.52 23.77 1.14
C ILE A 23 -2.21 25.26 0.92
N GLN A 24 -2.73 26.16 1.76
CA GLN A 24 -2.47 27.60 1.60
C GLN A 24 -0.99 27.94 1.79
N TYR A 25 -0.31 27.29 2.74
CA TYR A 25 1.11 27.50 2.98
C TYR A 25 1.94 27.08 1.76
N PHE A 26 1.71 25.87 1.20
CA PHE A 26 2.35 25.42 -0.03
C PHE A 26 2.17 26.44 -1.16
N LYS A 27 0.94 26.91 -1.41
CA LYS A 27 0.64 27.91 -2.45
C LYS A 27 1.38 29.23 -2.22
N SER A 28 1.46 29.71 -0.98
CA SER A 28 2.18 30.94 -0.64
C SER A 28 3.70 30.83 -0.83
N ARG A 29 4.24 29.62 -0.71
CA ARG A 29 5.67 29.32 -0.86
C ARG A 29 6.07 29.00 -2.30
N LEU A 30 5.20 28.35 -3.06
CA LEU A 30 5.41 27.98 -4.47
C LEU A 30 4.28 28.54 -5.37
N PRO A 31 4.15 29.88 -5.50
CA PRO A 31 2.98 30.53 -6.12
C PRO A 31 2.81 30.26 -7.62
N ARG A 32 3.86 29.78 -8.30
CA ARG A 32 3.81 29.38 -9.72
C ARG A 32 3.47 27.89 -9.90
N VAL A 33 3.51 27.09 -8.85
CA VAL A 33 3.36 25.63 -8.93
C VAL A 33 1.91 25.24 -8.66
N GLN A 34 1.25 24.65 -9.66
CA GLN A 34 -0.07 24.08 -9.49
C GLN A 34 0.02 22.75 -8.73
N ILE A 35 -0.78 22.61 -7.68
CA ILE A 35 -0.83 21.40 -6.88
C ILE A 35 -1.80 20.40 -7.53
N PHE A 36 -1.33 19.18 -7.75
CA PHE A 36 -2.15 17.99 -7.99
C PHE A 36 -2.02 17.10 -6.75
N TYR A 37 -3.09 16.91 -5.98
CA TYR A 37 -3.03 16.12 -4.75
C TYR A 37 -2.83 14.64 -5.06
N ALA A 38 -1.73 14.06 -4.57
CA ALA A 38 -1.45 12.63 -4.70
C ALA A 38 -2.33 11.83 -3.72
N MET A 39 -3.55 11.52 -4.15
CA MET A 39 -4.60 11.01 -3.26
C MET A 39 -4.31 9.64 -2.63
N LYS A 40 -3.45 8.83 -3.26
CA LYS A 40 -2.83 7.63 -2.65
C LYS A 40 -2.25 7.86 -1.25
N ALA A 41 -1.84 9.07 -0.91
CA ALA A 41 -1.38 9.38 0.44
C ALA A 41 -2.51 9.30 1.48
N ASN A 42 -3.70 9.80 1.14
CA ASN A 42 -4.93 9.72 1.93
C ASN A 42 -6.13 10.07 1.06
N ASP A 43 -6.94 9.06 0.72
CA ASP A 43 -8.09 9.20 -0.17
C ASP A 43 -9.41 9.43 0.59
N PHE A 44 -9.33 9.89 1.85
CA PHE A 44 -10.52 10.15 2.66
C PHE A 44 -11.35 11.29 2.07
N GLU A 45 -12.65 11.06 1.89
CA GLU A 45 -13.57 11.89 1.11
C GLU A 45 -13.53 13.37 1.51
N GLN A 46 -13.38 13.68 2.80
CA GLN A 46 -13.35 15.07 3.29
C GLN A 46 -12.05 15.80 2.90
N ILE A 47 -10.92 15.10 2.78
CA ILE A 47 -9.65 15.65 2.28
C ILE A 47 -9.76 15.89 0.77
N LEU A 48 -10.38 14.97 0.03
CA LEU A 48 -10.65 15.16 -1.41
C LEU A 48 -11.57 16.37 -1.64
N LYS A 49 -12.64 16.51 -0.84
CA LYS A 49 -13.53 17.70 -0.85
C LYS A 49 -12.80 18.99 -0.50
N MET A 50 -11.89 18.97 0.47
CA MET A 50 -11.02 20.12 0.79
C MET A 50 -10.10 20.48 -0.39
N ALA A 51 -9.50 19.49 -1.06
CA ALA A 51 -8.65 19.70 -2.22
C ALA A 51 -9.43 20.32 -3.40
N VAL A 52 -10.66 19.84 -3.68
CA VAL A 52 -11.57 20.46 -4.66
C VAL A 52 -11.92 21.90 -4.27
N TYR A 53 -12.35 22.12 -3.03
CA TYR A 53 -12.74 23.45 -2.52
C TYR A 53 -11.60 24.47 -2.61
N THR A 54 -10.37 24.03 -2.36
CA THR A 54 -9.16 24.85 -2.49
C THR A 54 -8.58 24.88 -3.91
N GLY A 55 -9.21 24.22 -4.89
CA GLY A 55 -8.86 24.33 -6.32
C GLY A 55 -7.60 23.56 -6.73
N LEU A 56 -7.40 22.37 -6.19
CA LEU A 56 -6.28 21.46 -6.53
C LEU A 56 -6.67 20.54 -7.69
N GLY A 57 -5.69 20.09 -8.47
CA GLY A 57 -5.82 18.88 -9.29
C GLY A 57 -5.68 17.60 -8.47
N PHE A 58 -5.73 16.44 -9.11
CA PHE A 58 -5.44 15.15 -8.48
C PHE A 58 -4.44 14.33 -9.28
N ASP A 59 -3.44 13.78 -8.60
CA ASP A 59 -2.56 12.71 -9.09
C ASP A 59 -3.16 11.37 -8.67
N CYS A 60 -3.59 10.60 -9.68
CA CYS A 60 -4.17 9.28 -9.54
C CYS A 60 -3.18 8.19 -9.96
N ALA A 61 -3.23 7.07 -9.26
CA ALA A 61 -2.40 5.89 -9.42
C ALA A 61 -3.17 4.64 -9.94
N SER A 62 -4.51 4.67 -9.98
CA SER A 62 -5.33 3.57 -10.53
C SER A 62 -6.67 4.07 -11.13
N PRO A 63 -7.40 3.24 -11.88
CA PRO A 63 -8.79 3.50 -12.26
C PRO A 63 -9.71 3.70 -11.05
N GLY A 64 -9.52 2.95 -9.96
CA GLY A 64 -10.35 3.08 -8.75
C GLY A 64 -10.22 4.45 -8.08
N GLU A 65 -9.03 5.05 -8.10
CA GLU A 65 -8.84 6.44 -7.64
C GLU A 65 -9.54 7.45 -8.56
N ILE A 66 -9.54 7.21 -9.88
CA ILE A 66 -10.26 8.04 -10.85
C ILE A 66 -11.77 7.94 -10.60
N ASP A 67 -12.34 6.73 -10.50
CA ASP A 67 -13.76 6.49 -10.21
C ASP A 67 -14.21 7.19 -8.91
N LYS A 68 -13.36 7.14 -7.87
CA LYS A 68 -13.59 7.83 -6.59
C LYS A 68 -13.69 9.35 -6.72
N LEU A 69 -13.03 9.95 -7.71
CA LEU A 69 -13.18 11.38 -8.06
C LEU A 69 -14.35 11.63 -9.02
N GLN A 70 -14.70 10.70 -9.91
CA GLN A 70 -15.77 10.89 -10.89
C GLN A 70 -17.17 10.96 -10.25
N THR A 71 -17.35 10.28 -9.12
CA THR A 71 -18.53 10.47 -8.25
C THR A 71 -18.63 11.89 -7.65
N HIS A 72 -17.54 12.67 -7.69
CA HIS A 72 -17.39 13.95 -6.99
C HIS A 72 -16.74 15.07 -7.86
N LEU A 73 -17.37 15.41 -8.99
CA LEU A 73 -17.33 16.75 -9.60
C LEU A 73 -15.96 17.33 -10.02
N TYR A 74 -14.98 16.55 -10.51
CA TYR A 74 -13.71 17.13 -10.99
C TYR A 74 -13.17 16.60 -12.33
N ARG A 75 -12.36 17.44 -13.01
CA ARG A 75 -11.80 17.17 -14.36
C ARG A 75 -10.28 17.34 -14.49
N SER A 76 -9.59 17.94 -13.52
CA SER A 76 -8.13 18.14 -13.58
C SER A 76 -7.40 16.97 -12.91
N ILE A 77 -7.37 15.84 -13.60
CA ILE A 77 -6.67 14.63 -13.19
C ILE A 77 -5.37 14.48 -14.01
N ILE A 78 -4.30 14.04 -13.34
CA ILE A 78 -3.12 13.44 -13.96
C ILE A 78 -3.02 11.97 -13.55
N PHE A 79 -2.85 11.07 -14.52
CA PHE A 79 -2.67 9.63 -14.26
C PHE A 79 -1.18 9.29 -14.26
N ALA A 80 -0.51 9.57 -13.14
CA ALA A 80 0.96 9.69 -13.08
C ALA A 80 1.71 8.36 -12.88
N VAL A 81 1.02 7.26 -12.52
CA VAL A 81 1.66 5.93 -12.39
C VAL A 81 2.35 5.53 -13.71
N PRO A 82 3.67 5.25 -13.75
CA PRO A 82 4.39 5.06 -15.02
C PRO A 82 4.05 3.74 -15.72
N THR A 83 3.76 2.69 -14.95
CA THR A 83 3.50 1.33 -15.44
C THR A 83 2.00 1.06 -15.51
N LYS A 84 1.37 1.42 -16.64
CA LYS A 84 -0.08 1.26 -16.87
C LYS A 84 -0.37 0.10 -17.84
N PRO A 85 -1.24 -0.86 -17.48
CA PRO A 85 -1.82 -1.79 -18.45
C PRO A 85 -2.55 -1.06 -19.59
N ALA A 86 -2.53 -1.64 -20.80
CA ALA A 86 -3.20 -1.05 -21.96
C ALA A 86 -4.73 -0.82 -21.76
N HIS A 87 -5.38 -1.63 -20.92
CA HIS A 87 -6.78 -1.46 -20.59
C HIS A 87 -7.04 -0.28 -19.62
N TRP A 88 -6.09 0.05 -18.73
CA TRP A 88 -6.15 1.30 -17.94
C TRP A 88 -5.98 2.54 -18.82
N MET A 89 -5.16 2.45 -19.87
CA MET A 89 -5.02 3.54 -20.84
C MET A 89 -6.32 3.80 -21.60
N THR A 90 -6.93 2.73 -22.09
CA THR A 90 -8.26 2.76 -22.73
C THR A 90 -9.29 3.39 -21.81
N TYR A 91 -9.39 2.90 -20.56
CA TYR A 91 -10.29 3.47 -19.54
C TYR A 91 -10.03 4.98 -19.32
N ALA A 92 -8.78 5.39 -19.08
CA ALA A 92 -8.46 6.78 -18.77
C ALA A 92 -8.84 7.75 -19.91
N ARG A 93 -8.60 7.33 -21.16
CA ARG A 93 -9.06 8.05 -22.36
C ARG A 93 -10.58 8.14 -22.41
N ASP A 94 -11.27 7.00 -22.23
CA ASP A 94 -12.72 6.90 -22.40
C ASP A 94 -13.49 7.68 -21.33
N VAL A 95 -12.95 7.77 -20.11
CA VAL A 95 -13.49 8.61 -19.03
C VAL A 95 -12.96 10.06 -19.03
N GLY A 96 -12.17 10.44 -20.04
CA GLY A 96 -11.81 11.83 -20.35
C GLY A 96 -10.59 12.41 -19.60
N VAL A 97 -9.72 11.59 -19.02
CA VAL A 97 -8.46 12.03 -18.41
C VAL A 97 -7.48 12.46 -19.52
N ARG A 98 -6.92 13.67 -19.40
CA ARG A 98 -6.14 14.32 -20.47
C ARG A 98 -4.63 14.37 -20.25
N HIS A 99 -4.16 14.13 -19.02
CA HIS A 99 -2.75 14.19 -18.67
C HIS A 99 -2.34 12.87 -18.02
N THR A 100 -1.22 12.32 -18.46
CA THR A 100 -0.77 10.99 -18.05
C THR A 100 0.71 10.85 -18.39
N THR A 101 1.43 10.02 -17.64
CA THR A 101 2.83 9.67 -17.95
C THR A 101 2.98 8.74 -19.18
N PHE A 102 1.89 8.45 -19.88
CA PHE A 102 1.84 7.79 -21.21
C PHE A 102 0.48 8.10 -21.90
N ASP A 103 0.42 8.44 -23.20
CA ASP A 103 -0.78 8.81 -24.03
C ASP A 103 -1.27 10.28 -24.03
N THR A 104 -1.90 10.71 -25.15
CA THR A 104 -2.46 12.00 -25.64
C THR A 104 -1.73 13.33 -25.34
N SER A 105 -1.16 13.48 -24.16
CA SER A 105 -0.28 14.57 -23.74
C SER A 105 0.69 14.01 -22.70
N LEU A 106 1.73 13.33 -23.20
CA LEU A 106 2.63 12.49 -22.42
C LEU A 106 3.67 13.32 -21.65
N LEU A 107 3.89 12.99 -20.38
CA LEU A 107 5.07 13.46 -19.63
C LEU A 107 6.12 12.34 -19.53
N ILE A 108 7.33 12.56 -20.06
CA ILE A 108 8.43 11.61 -19.87
C ILE A 108 8.88 11.68 -18.41
N ARG A 109 8.85 10.56 -17.68
CA ARG A 109 9.28 10.52 -16.27
C ARG A 109 10.75 10.10 -16.19
N ILE A 110 11.61 10.98 -15.69
CA ILE A 110 13.03 10.70 -15.46
C ILE A 110 13.32 10.28 -14.02
N LYS A 111 14.37 9.46 -13.83
CA LYS A 111 14.94 9.12 -12.53
C LYS A 111 15.69 10.33 -11.97
N VAL A 112 15.41 10.65 -10.71
CA VAL A 112 16.16 11.62 -9.91
C VAL A 112 16.48 10.96 -8.58
N GLU A 113 17.74 11.00 -8.18
CA GLU A 113 18.19 10.45 -6.90
C GLU A 113 18.16 11.54 -5.83
N GLY A 114 17.86 11.14 -4.60
CA GLY A 114 17.77 12.03 -3.45
C GLY A 114 17.81 11.30 -2.13
N ASP A 115 17.99 12.07 -1.06
CA ASP A 115 18.05 11.65 0.35
C ASP A 115 16.67 11.27 0.92
N SER A 116 15.87 10.60 0.10
CA SER A 116 14.52 10.16 0.45
C SER A 116 14.52 8.87 1.28
N ILE A 117 13.51 8.75 2.15
CA ILE A 117 13.23 7.54 2.92
C ILE A 117 12.74 6.43 1.96
N TYR A 118 11.86 6.77 1.00
CA TYR A 118 11.32 5.83 0.03
C TYR A 118 11.80 6.17 -1.38
N LYS A 119 12.73 5.36 -1.88
CA LYS A 119 13.41 5.53 -3.18
C LYS A 119 12.56 5.04 -4.35
N LEU A 120 11.72 5.94 -4.87
CA LEU A 120 10.91 5.65 -6.06
C LEU A 120 11.73 5.40 -7.33
N GLY A 121 12.97 5.89 -7.39
CA GLY A 121 13.86 5.78 -8.56
C GLY A 121 14.32 4.37 -8.90
N ASP A 122 14.20 3.42 -7.97
CA ASP A 122 14.62 2.03 -8.18
C ASP A 122 13.54 1.23 -8.95
N LYS A 123 12.27 1.68 -8.89
CA LYS A 123 11.12 1.13 -9.62
C LYS A 123 10.72 2.00 -10.82
N PHE A 124 10.85 3.32 -10.72
CA PHE A 124 10.22 4.28 -11.64
C PHE A 124 11.17 5.35 -12.20
N GLY A 125 10.86 5.76 -13.43
CA GLY A 125 11.57 6.80 -14.15
C GLY A 125 12.70 6.23 -15.01
N CYS A 126 12.78 6.72 -16.25
CA CYS A 126 13.87 6.36 -17.15
C CYS A 126 15.18 6.99 -16.70
N ASP A 127 16.30 6.35 -16.98
CA ASP A 127 17.59 6.99 -16.76
C ASP A 127 17.74 8.24 -17.65
N PHE A 128 18.29 9.31 -17.08
CA PHE A 128 18.40 10.58 -17.78
C PHE A 128 19.54 10.59 -18.82
N GLU A 129 20.65 9.90 -18.54
CA GLU A 129 21.83 9.90 -19.40
C GLU A 129 21.71 8.85 -20.52
N THR A 130 21.11 7.68 -20.23
CA THR A 130 21.09 6.53 -21.17
C THR A 130 19.75 6.25 -21.85
N GLU A 131 18.61 6.55 -21.21
CA GLU A 131 17.29 6.16 -21.72
C GLU A 131 16.43 7.34 -22.21
N ALA A 132 16.54 8.53 -21.60
CA ALA A 132 15.59 9.61 -21.80
C ALA A 132 15.53 10.17 -23.24
N ILE A 133 16.67 10.40 -23.88
CA ILE A 133 16.71 10.89 -25.28
C ILE A 133 16.21 9.80 -26.26
N PRO A 134 16.71 8.54 -26.23
CA PRO A 134 16.16 7.47 -27.06
C PRO A 134 14.64 7.31 -26.94
N LEU A 135 14.06 7.45 -25.74
CA LEU A 135 12.62 7.38 -25.53
C LEU A 135 11.85 8.58 -26.13
N LEU A 136 12.44 9.78 -26.17
CA LEU A 136 11.85 10.95 -26.84
C LEU A 136 11.84 10.78 -28.36
N ASP A 137 12.94 10.30 -28.93
CA ASP A 137 13.04 10.08 -30.37
C ASP A 137 12.16 8.91 -30.84
N GLU A 138 12.05 7.83 -30.07
CA GLU A 138 11.10 6.74 -30.34
C GLU A 138 9.63 7.22 -30.23
N ALA A 139 9.30 8.02 -29.20
CA ALA A 139 7.97 8.62 -29.09
C ALA A 139 7.65 9.51 -30.32
N ALA A 140 8.62 10.29 -30.80
CA ALA A 140 8.47 11.07 -32.02
C ALA A 140 8.28 10.20 -33.27
N ALA A 141 9.05 9.11 -33.42
CA ALA A 141 8.90 8.15 -34.52
C ALA A 141 7.51 7.47 -34.53
N LEU A 142 6.96 7.18 -33.35
CA LEU A 142 5.61 6.64 -33.15
C LEU A 142 4.49 7.70 -33.25
N ASN A 143 4.82 8.97 -33.54
CA ASN A 143 3.90 10.12 -33.54
C ASN A 143 3.19 10.38 -32.19
N ILE A 144 3.80 9.96 -31.09
CA ILE A 144 3.32 10.17 -29.72
C ILE A 144 3.78 11.55 -29.25
N LYS A 145 2.83 12.43 -28.94
CA LYS A 145 3.14 13.79 -28.48
C LYS A 145 3.58 13.82 -27.02
N VAL A 146 4.87 14.03 -26.79
CA VAL A 146 5.43 14.39 -25.48
C VAL A 146 5.23 15.89 -25.25
N VAL A 147 4.61 16.27 -24.13
CA VAL A 147 4.30 17.67 -23.78
C VAL A 147 5.13 18.19 -22.62
N GLY A 148 5.95 17.35 -21.99
CA GLY A 148 6.69 17.75 -20.80
C GLY A 148 7.51 16.65 -20.15
N VAL A 149 8.12 17.01 -19.03
CA VAL A 149 8.97 16.13 -18.22
C VAL A 149 8.40 16.04 -16.81
N ALA A 150 8.43 14.84 -16.24
CA ALA A 150 8.11 14.57 -14.85
C ALA A 150 9.33 13.99 -14.11
N PHE A 151 9.46 14.30 -12.82
CA PHE A 151 10.37 13.60 -11.91
C PHE A 151 9.78 13.55 -10.51
N HIS A 152 10.36 12.74 -9.63
CA HIS A 152 9.98 12.71 -8.21
C HIS A 152 11.22 12.34 -7.40
N VAL A 153 11.53 13.11 -6.36
CA VAL A 153 12.75 12.96 -5.54
C VAL A 153 12.70 11.83 -4.49
N GLY A 154 11.75 10.90 -4.62
CA GLY A 154 11.34 9.95 -3.57
C GLY A 154 10.52 10.59 -2.43
N SER A 155 9.92 9.77 -1.55
CA SER A 155 9.10 10.29 -0.42
C SER A 155 9.95 10.55 0.82
N GLY A 156 9.71 11.69 1.48
CA GLY A 156 10.45 12.10 2.67
C GLY A 156 11.86 12.61 2.35
N CYS A 157 12.00 13.36 1.25
CA CYS A 157 13.27 13.95 0.81
C CYS A 157 13.51 15.28 1.54
N SER A 158 14.64 15.40 2.24
CA SER A 158 15.08 16.64 2.87
C SER A 158 15.80 17.58 1.90
N SER A 159 16.41 17.04 0.84
CA SER A 159 17.25 17.82 -0.07
C SER A 159 16.44 18.67 -1.04
N ALA A 160 16.70 19.97 -0.98
CA ALA A 160 16.33 20.89 -2.06
C ALA A 160 17.10 20.56 -3.35
N ASP A 161 18.37 20.16 -3.26
CA ASP A 161 19.26 19.95 -4.41
C ASP A 161 18.73 18.87 -5.36
N SER A 162 18.08 17.82 -4.86
CA SER A 162 17.43 16.81 -5.70
C SER A 162 16.32 17.41 -6.59
N HIS A 163 15.56 18.38 -6.09
CA HIS A 163 14.59 19.10 -6.92
C HIS A 163 15.29 19.98 -7.97
N ILE A 164 16.43 20.60 -7.61
CA ILE A 164 17.21 21.42 -8.54
C ILE A 164 17.82 20.58 -9.66
N ILE A 165 18.37 19.40 -9.33
CA ILE A 165 18.89 18.42 -10.29
C ILE A 165 17.77 17.95 -11.22
N GLY A 166 16.58 17.63 -10.69
CA GLY A 166 15.41 17.28 -11.49
C GLY A 166 15.00 18.39 -12.47
N LEU A 167 14.97 19.65 -12.02
CA LEU A 167 14.68 20.81 -12.87
C LEU A 167 15.75 21.04 -13.96
N GLN A 168 17.04 20.86 -13.62
CA GLN A 168 18.14 20.98 -14.58
C GLN A 168 18.04 19.91 -15.68
N ARG A 169 17.80 18.65 -15.30
CA ARG A 169 17.57 17.54 -16.22
C ARG A 169 16.33 17.76 -17.09
N ALA A 170 15.22 18.19 -16.49
CA ALA A 170 14.02 18.55 -17.24
C ALA A 170 14.29 19.66 -18.27
N LYS A 171 15.07 20.69 -17.92
CA LYS A 171 15.42 21.76 -18.85
C LYS A 171 16.29 21.25 -20.00
N ALA A 172 17.25 20.37 -19.74
CA ALA A 172 18.06 19.76 -20.79
C ALA A 172 17.22 18.97 -21.83
N LEU A 173 16.16 18.27 -21.39
CA LEU A 173 15.24 17.59 -22.31
C LEU A 173 14.34 18.58 -23.08
N PHE A 174 13.87 19.66 -22.44
CA PHE A 174 13.18 20.75 -23.15
C PHE A 174 14.08 21.37 -24.24
N ASP A 175 15.37 21.61 -23.95
CA ASP A 175 16.35 22.14 -24.91
C ASP A 175 16.67 21.15 -26.05
N HIS A 176 16.53 19.84 -25.82
CA HIS A 176 16.66 18.82 -26.86
C HIS A 176 15.45 18.85 -27.80
N GLU A 177 14.24 18.78 -27.24
CA GLU A 177 12.98 18.81 -28.01
C GLU A 177 12.83 20.10 -28.82
N GLU A 178 13.15 21.26 -28.23
CA GLU A 178 13.06 22.56 -28.90
C GLU A 178 13.96 22.62 -30.16
N LYS A 179 15.17 22.06 -30.09
CA LYS A 179 16.08 21.94 -31.26
C LYS A 179 15.52 21.01 -32.34
N ALA A 180 14.74 19.99 -31.96
CA ALA A 180 14.03 19.11 -32.88
C ALA A 180 12.70 19.69 -33.38
N GLY A 181 12.35 20.93 -33.01
CA GLY A 181 11.09 21.59 -33.38
C GLY A 181 9.86 21.08 -32.60
N ARG A 182 10.07 20.29 -31.55
CA ARG A 182 9.02 19.70 -30.70
C ARG A 182 8.83 20.56 -29.46
N LYS A 183 7.61 21.06 -29.20
CA LYS A 183 7.35 21.97 -28.07
C LYS A 183 6.77 21.25 -26.86
N MET A 184 7.54 21.20 -25.78
CA MET A 184 7.07 20.92 -24.42
C MET A 184 6.56 22.20 -23.73
N ASN A 185 5.63 22.03 -22.78
CA ASN A 185 5.04 23.12 -22.00
C ASN A 185 4.65 22.74 -20.55
N ILE A 186 4.94 21.52 -20.08
CA ILE A 186 4.64 21.07 -18.70
C ILE A 186 5.90 20.55 -18.01
N VAL A 187 6.14 20.99 -16.76
CA VAL A 187 7.16 20.41 -15.87
C VAL A 187 6.47 19.94 -14.60
N ASN A 188 6.57 18.64 -14.31
CA ASN A 188 6.07 18.04 -13.09
C ASN A 188 7.25 17.73 -12.15
N ILE A 189 7.32 18.44 -11.03
CA ILE A 189 8.38 18.26 -10.02
C ILE A 189 8.08 17.14 -9.01
N GLY A 190 6.90 16.50 -9.14
CA GLY A 190 6.47 15.39 -8.29
C GLY A 190 6.18 15.80 -6.85
N GLY A 191 6.18 14.80 -5.97
CA GLY A 191 6.08 14.98 -4.53
C GLY A 191 7.44 14.82 -3.84
N GLY A 192 7.39 14.49 -2.54
CA GLY A 192 8.59 14.18 -1.74
C GLY A 192 8.80 15.09 -0.54
N PHE A 193 8.14 16.26 -0.54
CA PHE A 193 8.19 17.26 0.53
C PHE A 193 7.90 16.67 1.92
N LEU A 194 8.77 16.97 2.89
CA LEU A 194 8.65 16.55 4.30
C LEU A 194 7.42 17.13 4.99
N SER A 195 6.71 16.29 5.76
CA SER A 195 5.46 16.62 6.45
C SER A 195 5.60 17.00 7.93
N ASP A 196 6.65 16.53 8.61
CA ASP A 196 6.80 16.60 10.08
C ASP A 196 6.57 18.00 10.68
N ARG A 197 6.94 19.06 9.95
CA ARG A 197 6.65 20.46 10.29
C ARG A 197 6.28 21.26 9.04
N ARG A 198 5.41 22.27 9.21
CA ARG A 198 4.88 23.08 8.09
C ARG A 198 5.97 23.90 7.37
N ASP A 199 6.96 24.37 8.11
CA ASP A 199 8.10 25.21 7.68
C ASP A 199 9.16 24.45 6.86
N ARG A 200 9.14 23.12 6.82
CA ARG A 200 10.11 22.30 6.05
C ARG A 200 10.20 22.68 4.58
N ILE A 201 9.09 23.16 4.00
CA ILE A 201 9.03 23.56 2.60
C ILE A 201 9.76 24.89 2.34
N ASP A 202 10.10 25.69 3.34
CA ASP A 202 10.63 27.06 3.14
C ASP A 202 11.98 27.08 2.41
N GLN A 203 12.90 26.18 2.78
CA GLN A 203 14.19 26.05 2.10
C GLN A 203 14.03 25.51 0.68
N VAL A 204 13.26 24.43 0.52
CA VAL A 204 13.01 23.79 -0.78
C VAL A 204 12.33 24.76 -1.74
N SER A 205 11.28 25.45 -1.29
CA SER A 205 10.52 26.40 -2.11
C SER A 205 11.32 27.61 -2.54
N THR A 206 12.19 28.16 -1.68
CA THR A 206 13.10 29.26 -2.04
C THR A 206 13.99 28.85 -3.21
N LEU A 207 14.70 27.73 -3.09
CA LEU A 207 15.63 27.26 -4.12
C LEU A 207 14.92 26.79 -5.39
N VAL A 208 13.75 26.15 -5.27
CA VAL A 208 12.91 25.77 -6.42
C VAL A 208 12.39 27.01 -7.15
N ASN A 209 11.94 28.06 -6.47
CA ASN A 209 11.49 29.30 -7.13
C ASN A 209 12.64 29.96 -7.92
N ASP A 210 13.84 30.05 -7.36
CA ASP A 210 15.02 30.60 -8.04
C ASP A 210 15.41 29.75 -9.26
N ALA A 211 15.38 28.42 -9.14
CA ALA A 211 15.63 27.52 -10.27
C ALA A 211 14.53 27.62 -11.35
N LEU A 212 13.26 27.71 -10.98
CA LEU A 212 12.15 27.90 -11.93
C LEU A 212 12.25 29.24 -12.68
N LYS A 213 12.67 30.30 -12.00
CA LYS A 213 12.92 31.62 -12.59
C LYS A 213 14.09 31.60 -13.58
N LYS A 214 15.13 30.81 -13.30
CA LYS A 214 16.33 30.68 -14.14
C LYS A 214 16.14 29.74 -15.33
N LEU A 215 15.56 28.56 -15.10
CA LEU A 215 15.51 27.45 -16.06
C LEU A 215 14.25 27.49 -16.94
N PHE A 216 13.13 27.95 -16.40
CA PHE A 216 11.83 27.98 -17.09
C PHE A 216 11.19 29.37 -17.04
N PRO A 217 11.83 30.45 -17.51
CA PRO A 217 11.32 31.83 -17.36
C PRO A 217 10.00 32.10 -18.11
N ASP A 218 9.65 31.29 -19.12
CA ASP A 218 8.39 31.44 -19.87
C ASP A 218 7.17 31.14 -18.97
N PRO A 219 6.26 32.11 -18.73
CA PRO A 219 5.06 31.89 -17.92
C PRO A 219 4.06 30.91 -18.55
N ASN A 220 4.19 30.59 -19.85
CA ASN A 220 3.36 29.60 -20.53
C ASN A 220 3.80 28.15 -20.24
N VAL A 221 4.98 27.94 -19.62
CA VAL A 221 5.37 26.63 -19.10
C VAL A 221 4.68 26.42 -17.74
N GLN A 222 3.73 25.48 -17.74
CA GLN A 222 2.98 25.07 -16.57
C GLN A 222 3.88 24.23 -15.66
N ILE A 223 4.01 24.65 -14.39
CA ILE A 223 4.74 23.90 -13.37
C ILE A 223 3.72 23.24 -12.46
N ILE A 224 3.83 21.93 -12.27
CA ILE A 224 2.95 21.15 -11.40
C ILE A 224 3.76 20.37 -10.35
N ALA A 225 3.15 20.08 -9.20
CA ALA A 225 3.71 19.24 -8.15
C ALA A 225 2.66 18.29 -7.58
N GLU A 226 3.12 17.19 -6.99
CA GLU A 226 2.31 16.07 -6.48
C GLU A 226 2.44 15.87 -4.95
N PRO A 227 2.21 16.89 -4.11
CA PRO A 227 2.29 16.74 -2.66
C PRO A 227 1.10 15.91 -2.13
N GLY A 228 1.33 14.63 -1.82
CA GLY A 228 0.40 13.82 -1.01
C GLY A 228 0.65 14.04 0.48
N ARG A 229 1.70 13.39 1.00
CA ARG A 229 2.11 13.39 2.41
C ARG A 229 2.12 14.78 3.05
N TYR A 230 2.73 15.78 2.39
CA TYR A 230 2.80 17.15 2.93
C TYR A 230 1.44 17.76 3.31
N ILE A 231 0.38 17.40 2.58
CA ILE A 231 -0.97 17.98 2.77
C ILE A 231 -1.73 17.26 3.90
N CYS A 232 -1.65 15.93 3.99
CA CYS A 232 -2.53 15.15 4.87
C CYS A 232 -1.86 14.56 6.12
N ASP A 233 -0.53 14.40 6.17
CA ASP A 233 0.11 13.57 7.21
C ASP A 233 -0.05 14.11 8.64
N SER A 234 0.13 15.41 8.84
CA SER A 234 -0.10 16.08 10.13
C SER A 234 -1.57 16.39 10.42
N SER A 235 -2.49 16.12 9.50
CA SER A 235 -3.92 16.39 9.69
C SER A 235 -4.65 15.30 10.46
N MET A 236 -4.03 14.13 10.68
CA MET A 236 -4.66 13.05 11.44
C MET A 236 -3.72 12.46 12.49
N ASP A 237 -4.26 12.28 13.68
CA ASP A 237 -3.62 11.54 14.78
C ASP A 237 -4.42 10.28 15.09
N LEU A 238 -3.73 9.17 15.37
CA LEU A 238 -4.37 7.91 15.75
C LEU A 238 -4.40 7.76 17.28
N TYR A 239 -5.57 7.38 17.80
CA TYR A 239 -5.79 6.98 19.18
C TYR A 239 -6.18 5.50 19.20
N SER A 240 -5.45 4.69 19.97
CA SER A 240 -5.66 3.25 20.09
C SER A 240 -5.76 2.86 21.56
N SER A 241 -6.67 1.96 21.90
CA SER A 241 -6.89 1.53 23.30
C SER A 241 -5.98 0.34 23.64
N ILE A 242 -5.50 0.30 24.89
CA ILE A 242 -4.69 -0.81 25.38
C ILE A 242 -5.63 -1.94 25.82
N SER A 243 -5.57 -3.07 25.13
CA SER A 243 -6.32 -4.28 25.46
C SER A 243 -5.65 -5.07 26.59
N ASN A 244 -4.32 -5.11 26.63
CA ASN A 244 -3.56 -5.84 27.65
C ASN A 244 -2.15 -5.29 27.87
N VAL A 245 -1.57 -5.53 29.04
CA VAL A 245 -0.18 -5.18 29.37
C VAL A 245 0.48 -6.36 30.09
N ARG A 246 1.64 -6.81 29.56
CA ARG A 246 2.45 -7.88 30.14
C ARG A 246 3.87 -7.39 30.38
N THR A 247 4.39 -7.49 31.60
CA THR A 247 5.83 -7.30 31.85
C THR A 247 6.60 -8.61 31.57
N ILE A 248 7.76 -8.51 30.95
CA ILE A 248 8.77 -9.57 30.81
C ILE A 248 10.15 -9.09 31.30
N MET A 249 11.07 -10.03 31.53
CA MET A 249 12.49 -9.75 31.76
C MET A 249 13.29 -10.10 30.50
N LYS A 250 14.09 -9.17 30.00
CA LYS A 250 15.04 -9.38 28.89
C LYS A 250 16.45 -9.25 29.45
N GLY A 251 17.02 -10.37 29.90
CA GLY A 251 18.16 -10.34 30.82
C GLY A 251 17.74 -9.70 32.14
N GLU A 252 18.51 -8.75 32.63
CA GLU A 252 18.20 -7.98 33.85
C GLU A 252 17.24 -6.80 33.60
N GLN A 253 16.94 -6.47 32.33
CA GLN A 253 16.06 -5.36 32.00
C GLN A 253 14.58 -5.77 32.06
N ARG A 254 13.79 -5.02 32.83
CA ARG A 254 12.32 -5.05 32.79
C ARG A 254 11.83 -4.41 31.49
N VAL A 255 10.97 -5.11 30.74
CA VAL A 255 10.36 -4.62 29.50
C VAL A 255 8.85 -4.88 29.54
N ASN A 256 8.05 -3.88 29.20
CA ASN A 256 6.60 -4.02 29.04
C ASN A 256 6.24 -4.41 27.61
N MET A 257 5.21 -5.23 27.46
CA MET A 257 4.56 -5.57 26.21
C MET A 257 3.13 -5.03 26.29
N ILE A 258 2.83 -4.00 25.50
CA ILE A 258 1.50 -3.42 25.39
C ILE A 258 0.83 -4.03 24.16
N TYR A 259 -0.40 -4.50 24.33
CA TYR A 259 -1.26 -4.98 23.25
C TYR A 259 -2.39 -3.97 23.07
N MET A 260 -2.70 -3.61 21.82
CA MET A 260 -3.69 -2.57 21.49
C MET A 260 -4.59 -3.00 20.32
N ASN A 261 -5.71 -2.29 20.10
CA ASN A 261 -6.69 -2.60 19.05
C ASN A 261 -6.47 -1.88 17.71
N ASP A 262 -5.21 -1.60 17.35
CA ASP A 262 -4.74 -1.30 15.99
C ASP A 262 -3.30 -1.82 15.88
N GLY A 263 -2.74 -1.98 14.68
CA GLY A 263 -1.49 -2.72 14.51
C GLY A 263 -0.80 -2.54 13.17
N PHE A 264 0.16 -3.43 12.90
CA PHE A 264 0.90 -3.50 11.65
C PHE A 264 -0.01 -3.80 10.45
N PHE A 265 -1.01 -4.67 10.64
CA PHE A 265 -2.02 -4.99 9.62
C PHE A 265 -3.11 -3.92 9.48
N GLY A 266 -3.18 -2.98 10.43
CA GLY A 266 -4.08 -1.83 10.41
C GLY A 266 -3.35 -0.55 10.00
N SER A 267 -3.45 0.46 10.86
CA SER A 267 -3.01 1.84 10.58
C SER A 267 -1.51 2.09 10.74
N LEU A 268 -0.75 1.14 11.30
CA LEU A 268 0.62 1.35 11.77
C LEU A 268 1.66 0.48 11.05
N ARG A 269 1.36 0.06 9.82
CA ARG A 269 2.28 -0.69 8.93
C ARG A 269 3.61 0.02 8.67
N PHE A 270 3.55 1.33 8.43
CA PHE A 270 4.71 2.16 8.12
C PHE A 270 5.01 3.18 9.22
N ILE A 271 6.29 3.30 9.59
CA ILE A 271 6.77 4.17 10.65
C ILE A 271 7.93 5.01 10.10
N ASP A 272 7.71 6.31 9.97
CA ASP A 272 8.71 7.29 9.54
C ASP A 272 9.54 7.81 10.73
N PRO A 273 10.74 8.40 10.52
CA PRO A 273 11.62 8.84 11.61
C PRO A 273 11.05 9.90 12.57
N TRP A 274 10.01 10.64 12.15
CA TRP A 274 9.29 11.60 12.99
C TRP A 274 8.07 10.99 13.72
N HIS A 275 7.69 9.75 13.41
CA HIS A 275 6.56 9.07 14.05
C HIS A 275 6.89 8.71 15.50
N THR A 276 6.10 9.24 16.43
CA THR A 276 6.22 8.96 17.86
C THR A 276 4.98 8.27 18.40
N VAL A 277 5.04 7.82 19.65
CA VAL A 277 3.93 7.28 20.43
C VAL A 277 4.01 7.84 21.84
N LYS A 278 2.86 8.09 22.47
CA LYS A 278 2.73 8.52 23.87
C LYS A 278 1.58 7.78 24.53
N ARG A 279 1.62 7.63 25.86
CA ARG A 279 0.39 7.39 26.62
C ARG A 279 -0.44 8.67 26.55
N PHE A 280 -1.75 8.55 26.31
CA PHE A 280 -2.67 9.66 26.39
C PHE A 280 -2.86 10.06 27.86
N GLU A 281 -2.55 11.31 28.20
CA GLU A 281 -2.72 11.83 29.56
C GLU A 281 -4.19 12.20 29.81
N THR A 282 -4.82 11.60 30.81
CA THR A 282 -6.15 12.04 31.29
C THR A 282 -6.03 13.18 32.29
N LYS A 283 -7.11 13.94 32.53
CA LYS A 283 -7.10 15.01 33.56
C LYS A 283 -6.81 14.50 34.98
N THR A 284 -6.98 13.20 35.21
CA THR A 284 -6.77 12.53 36.51
C THR A 284 -5.38 11.91 36.65
N ASP A 285 -4.52 11.98 35.63
CA ASP A 285 -3.20 11.33 35.67
C ASP A 285 -2.21 12.03 36.60
N CYS A 286 -1.61 11.28 37.52
CA CYS A 286 -0.54 11.77 38.37
C CYS A 286 0.77 11.92 37.58
N LYS A 287 1.31 13.14 37.54
CA LYS A 287 2.63 13.41 36.93
C LYS A 287 3.76 12.88 37.81
N GLY A 288 4.74 12.22 37.20
CA GLY A 288 5.99 11.81 37.88
C GLY A 288 6.46 10.38 37.63
N ASN A 289 5.70 9.54 36.92
CA ASN A 289 6.12 8.17 36.64
C ASN A 289 7.32 8.12 35.66
N GLN A 290 8.30 7.27 35.96
CA GLN A 290 9.46 7.05 35.10
C GLN A 290 9.07 6.24 33.84
N PRO A 291 9.52 6.62 32.64
CA PRO A 291 9.30 5.82 31.43
C PRO A 291 10.02 4.46 31.48
N GLU A 292 9.29 3.38 31.21
CA GLU A 292 9.80 2.00 31.15
C GLU A 292 9.94 1.55 29.69
N ALA A 293 10.97 0.73 29.40
CA ALA A 293 11.20 0.16 28.08
C ALA A 293 9.99 -0.69 27.65
N THR A 294 9.49 -0.46 26.44
CA THR A 294 8.19 -0.97 26.00
C THR A 294 8.25 -1.51 24.56
N ILE A 295 7.57 -2.63 24.33
CA ILE A 295 7.27 -3.19 23.02
C ILE A 295 5.76 -3.05 22.82
N ILE A 296 5.33 -2.62 21.64
CA ILE A 296 3.92 -2.44 21.31
C ILE A 296 3.52 -3.47 20.23
N TRP A 297 2.41 -4.15 20.47
CA TRP A 297 1.83 -5.19 19.63
C TRP A 297 0.42 -4.79 19.20
N GLY A 298 0.07 -5.10 17.96
CA GLY A 298 -1.30 -5.04 17.50
C GLY A 298 -2.17 -6.20 18.02
N PRO A 299 -3.42 -6.30 17.54
CA PRO A 299 -4.41 -7.23 18.06
C PRO A 299 -4.41 -8.60 17.37
N SER A 300 -3.64 -8.82 16.30
CA SER A 300 -3.65 -10.10 15.58
C SER A 300 -2.77 -11.16 16.26
N CYS A 301 -2.92 -12.42 15.82
CA CYS A 301 -2.17 -13.55 16.34
C CYS A 301 -0.80 -13.76 15.64
N ASP A 302 -0.42 -12.93 14.67
CA ASP A 302 0.83 -13.08 13.93
C ASP A 302 1.98 -12.34 14.62
N SER A 303 3.15 -12.97 14.71
CA SER A 303 4.33 -12.42 15.39
C SER A 303 4.98 -11.22 14.67
N THR A 304 4.53 -10.90 13.45
CA THR A 304 4.89 -9.68 12.72
C THR A 304 4.01 -8.48 13.08
N ASP A 305 2.96 -8.65 13.90
CA ASP A 305 2.11 -7.55 14.39
C ASP A 305 2.76 -6.72 15.52
N ARG A 306 4.03 -6.38 15.32
CA ARG A 306 4.85 -5.58 16.22
C ARG A 306 5.07 -4.21 15.60
N VAL A 307 4.46 -3.18 16.18
CA VAL A 307 4.62 -1.81 15.66
C VAL A 307 5.92 -1.19 16.18
N MET A 308 6.50 -0.28 15.39
CA MET A 308 7.68 0.51 15.78
C MET A 308 8.89 -0.35 16.22
N GLU A 309 9.04 -1.57 15.66
CA GLU A 309 10.05 -2.56 16.08
C GLU A 309 11.49 -2.02 16.15
N ASN A 310 11.87 -1.14 15.23
CA ASN A 310 13.21 -0.57 15.10
C ASN A 310 13.48 0.65 16.01
N LEU A 311 12.60 0.96 16.96
CA LEU A 311 12.69 2.14 17.83
C LEU A 311 12.77 1.75 19.31
N ASP A 312 13.60 2.45 20.10
CA ASP A 312 13.65 2.33 21.56
C ASP A 312 12.48 3.09 22.20
N ILE A 313 11.33 2.42 22.30
CA ILE A 313 10.11 3.00 22.87
C ILE A 313 10.15 2.93 24.39
N LYS A 314 9.98 4.09 25.03
CA LYS A 314 9.83 4.22 26.48
C LYS A 314 8.55 4.97 26.79
N LEU A 315 7.66 4.33 27.54
CA LEU A 315 6.36 4.87 27.93
C LEU A 315 6.22 4.85 29.46
N PRO A 316 5.48 5.81 30.06
CA PRO A 316 5.10 5.68 31.46
C PRO A 316 4.26 4.40 31.68
N PRO A 317 4.12 3.92 32.93
CA PRO A 317 3.29 2.77 33.25
C PRO A 317 1.90 2.88 32.62
N CYS A 318 1.52 1.81 31.91
CA CYS A 318 0.24 1.68 31.22
C CYS A 318 -0.54 0.51 31.83
N SER A 319 -1.86 0.62 31.81
CA SER A 319 -2.82 -0.40 32.22
C SER A 319 -3.76 -0.74 31.06
N PRO A 320 -4.47 -1.89 31.09
CA PRO A 320 -5.62 -2.09 30.22
C PRO A 320 -6.61 -0.93 30.33
N LEU A 321 -7.23 -0.56 29.21
CA LEU A 321 -8.13 0.59 29.01
C LEU A 321 -7.46 1.98 29.04
N ASP A 322 -6.17 2.10 29.33
CA ASP A 322 -5.41 3.31 28.97
C ASP A 322 -5.37 3.47 27.44
N TRP A 323 -5.07 4.67 26.96
CA TRP A 323 -5.00 4.97 25.53
C TRP A 323 -3.57 5.31 25.11
N LEU A 324 -3.18 4.85 23.92
CA LEU A 324 -2.01 5.31 23.20
C LEU A 324 -2.40 6.37 22.17
N PHE A 325 -1.51 7.35 22.00
CA PHE A 325 -1.63 8.46 21.07
C PHE A 325 -0.43 8.45 20.12
N PHE A 326 -0.72 8.42 18.82
CA PHE A 326 0.24 8.37 17.72
C PHE A 326 0.05 9.63 16.85
N PRO A 327 0.78 10.72 17.14
CA PRO A 327 0.66 11.96 16.38
C PRO A 327 1.25 11.84 14.98
N ILE A 328 0.67 12.55 14.00
CA ILE A 328 1.09 12.56 12.59
C ILE A 328 0.99 11.15 11.98
N ARG A 329 -0.23 10.77 11.57
CA ARG A 329 -0.55 9.47 10.93
C ARG A 329 -1.55 9.62 9.78
N GLY A 330 -1.65 10.81 9.19
CA GLY A 330 -2.59 11.10 8.12
C GLY A 330 -2.13 10.76 6.71
N ALA A 331 -0.93 10.20 6.52
CA ALA A 331 -0.47 9.72 5.22
C ALA A 331 -0.02 8.25 5.28
N TYR A 332 -0.40 7.47 4.27
CA TYR A 332 0.04 6.07 4.09
C TYR A 332 -0.23 5.16 5.30
N SER A 333 -1.30 5.44 6.05
CA SER A 333 -1.74 4.68 7.22
C SER A 333 -2.90 3.74 6.88
N PHE A 334 -4.15 4.14 7.08
CA PHE A 334 -5.34 3.29 6.88
C PHE A 334 -5.49 2.75 5.44
N GLY A 335 -4.92 3.45 4.43
CA GLY A 335 -4.92 2.99 3.04
C GLY A 335 -4.11 1.72 2.80
N PHE A 336 -3.23 1.33 3.74
CA PHE A 336 -2.48 0.07 3.74
C PHE A 336 -3.03 -0.99 4.69
N ALA A 337 -4.10 -0.67 5.44
CA ALA A 337 -4.77 -1.62 6.31
C ALA A 337 -5.41 -2.75 5.49
N CYS A 338 -5.10 -3.99 5.86
CA CYS A 338 -5.70 -5.19 5.28
C CYS A 338 -6.71 -5.82 6.24
N ASP A 339 -7.53 -6.73 5.73
CA ASP A 339 -8.61 -7.36 6.50
C ASP A 339 -8.10 -8.64 7.22
N PHE A 340 -6.81 -8.67 7.59
CA PHE A 340 -6.21 -9.80 8.29
C PHE A 340 -6.88 -10.00 9.65
N SER A 341 -7.07 -11.27 10.03
CA SER A 341 -7.89 -11.67 11.18
C SER A 341 -9.32 -11.07 11.20
N CYS A 342 -9.83 -10.57 10.07
CA CYS A 342 -11.09 -9.82 9.96
C CYS A 342 -11.19 -8.61 10.93
N LEU A 343 -10.05 -8.00 11.26
CA LEU A 343 -9.97 -6.85 12.15
C LEU A 343 -10.63 -5.62 11.50
N GLN A 344 -11.39 -4.85 12.29
CA GLN A 344 -12.02 -3.62 11.80
C GLN A 344 -10.96 -2.51 11.62
N LYS A 345 -11.05 -1.77 10.52
CA LYS A 345 -10.21 -0.58 10.27
C LYS A 345 -10.61 0.55 11.22
N SER A 346 -9.62 1.30 11.72
CA SER A 346 -9.83 2.42 12.65
C SER A 346 -10.80 3.48 12.12
N LEU A 347 -11.71 3.92 12.98
CA LEU A 347 -12.75 4.91 12.64
C LEU A 347 -12.14 6.30 12.41
N ILE A 348 -12.55 7.03 11.38
CA ILE A 348 -12.10 8.42 11.16
C ILE A 348 -13.15 9.39 11.72
N LYS A 349 -12.75 10.25 12.65
CA LYS A 349 -13.60 11.29 13.26
C LYS A 349 -13.07 12.68 12.96
N SER A 350 -13.84 13.48 12.25
CA SER A 350 -13.46 14.85 11.89
C SER A 350 -13.81 15.86 12.98
N ILE A 351 -12.89 16.79 13.24
CA ILE A 351 -13.12 17.99 14.04
C ILE A 351 -13.05 19.24 13.16
N LYS A 352 -13.66 20.34 13.62
CA LYS A 352 -13.79 21.60 12.87
C LYS A 352 -13.51 22.81 13.76
N GLY A 353 -12.70 23.75 13.27
CA GLY A 353 -12.80 25.15 13.65
C GLY A 353 -14.04 25.80 13.01
N HIS A 354 -14.69 26.72 13.74
CA HIS A 354 -16.03 27.21 13.43
C HIS A 354 -16.07 28.32 12.34
N ALA A 355 -15.17 28.28 11.35
CA ALA A 355 -14.96 29.40 10.41
C ALA A 355 -15.20 29.08 8.92
N VAL A 356 -15.06 27.81 8.49
CA VAL A 356 -14.99 27.48 7.04
C VAL A 356 -16.25 26.79 6.51
N TYR A 357 -17.10 26.23 7.37
CA TYR A 357 -18.17 25.29 6.97
C TYR A 357 -19.49 25.49 7.70
N LYS A 358 -20.59 25.10 7.04
CA LYS A 358 -21.88 24.87 7.70
C LYS A 358 -21.97 23.41 8.17
N SER A 359 -22.77 23.17 9.21
CA SER A 359 -22.97 21.83 9.79
C SER A 359 -23.60 20.84 8.82
N ASN A 360 -24.45 21.31 7.90
CA ASN A 360 -25.20 20.50 6.94
C ASN A 360 -24.46 20.16 5.63
N GLU A 361 -23.21 20.58 5.46
CA GLU A 361 -22.40 20.33 4.24
C GLU A 361 -21.66 18.96 4.29
N PHE A 362 -21.93 18.15 5.31
CA PHE A 362 -21.22 16.91 5.62
C PHE A 362 -22.21 15.78 5.86
N VAL A 363 -21.85 14.58 5.39
CA VAL A 363 -22.51 13.35 5.82
C VAL A 363 -22.05 13.06 7.23
N GLU A 364 -22.97 13.12 8.20
CA GLU A 364 -22.73 12.50 9.51
C GLU A 364 -22.67 10.99 9.28
N ASN A 365 -21.50 10.38 9.52
CA ASN A 365 -21.39 8.93 9.61
C ASN A 365 -22.31 8.49 10.77
N PRO A 366 -23.12 7.43 10.62
CA PRO A 366 -24.24 7.16 11.51
C PRO A 366 -23.77 7.02 12.96
N VAL A 367 -24.62 7.48 13.88
CA VAL A 367 -24.35 7.45 15.32
C VAL A 367 -24.11 6.00 15.75
N LEU A 368 -22.86 5.67 16.09
CA LEU A 368 -22.43 4.35 16.59
C LEU A 368 -22.90 4.11 18.04
N SER A 369 -24.19 4.38 18.33
CA SER A 369 -24.83 4.14 19.62
C SER A 369 -25.51 2.78 19.73
N GLU A 370 -25.58 2.01 18.63
CA GLU A 370 -25.99 0.61 18.72
C GLU A 370 -24.80 -0.26 19.16
N PRO A 371 -24.97 -1.15 20.15
CA PRO A 371 -23.94 -2.12 20.47
C PRO A 371 -23.71 -3.02 19.26
N LEU A 372 -22.46 -3.17 18.82
CA LEU A 372 -22.08 -4.19 17.84
C LEU A 372 -22.69 -5.52 18.30
N PRO A 373 -23.60 -6.13 17.52
CA PRO A 373 -24.13 -7.43 17.89
C PRO A 373 -22.96 -8.41 17.93
N SER A 374 -22.91 -9.25 18.98
CA SER A 374 -21.95 -10.34 19.05
C SER A 374 -22.34 -11.41 18.02
N THR A 375 -21.98 -11.15 16.78
CA THR A 375 -22.10 -12.09 15.68
C THR A 375 -20.76 -12.79 15.52
N CYS A 376 -20.75 -14.12 15.62
CA CYS A 376 -19.87 -14.88 14.73
C CYS A 376 -20.07 -14.28 13.32
N PRO A 377 -19.01 -14.00 12.55
CA PRO A 377 -19.17 -13.44 11.22
C PRO A 377 -20.19 -14.31 10.47
N PRO A 378 -21.22 -13.72 9.85
CA PRO A 378 -22.20 -14.50 9.11
C PRO A 378 -21.41 -15.36 8.12
N LEU A 379 -21.67 -16.67 8.13
CA LEU A 379 -21.21 -17.54 7.07
C LEU A 379 -21.68 -16.89 5.78
N TYR A 380 -20.74 -16.38 4.97
CA TYR A 380 -21.05 -15.78 3.70
C TYR A 380 -21.73 -16.86 2.86
N HIS A 381 -23.06 -16.80 2.77
CA HIS A 381 -23.83 -17.49 1.76
C HIS A 381 -23.53 -16.82 0.42
N VAL A 382 -22.32 -17.06 -0.07
CA VAL A 382 -22.00 -16.89 -1.47
C VAL A 382 -22.75 -18.01 -2.19
N ASP A 383 -23.71 -17.64 -3.03
CA ASP A 383 -24.26 -18.58 -4.00
C ASP A 383 -23.13 -18.95 -4.97
N TRP A 384 -22.52 -20.12 -4.74
CA TRP A 384 -21.45 -20.65 -5.57
C TRP A 384 -22.04 -21.02 -6.94
N HIS A 385 -21.98 -20.08 -7.88
CA HIS A 385 -22.31 -20.33 -9.28
C HIS A 385 -21.21 -21.21 -9.93
N PHE A 386 -21.29 -22.51 -9.68
CA PHE A 386 -20.50 -23.51 -10.39
C PHE A 386 -20.87 -23.49 -11.87
N ASN A 387 -19.95 -23.00 -12.70
CA ASN A 387 -20.13 -22.98 -14.14
C ASN A 387 -19.72 -24.36 -14.68
N ASN A 388 -20.68 -25.22 -15.01
CA ASN A 388 -20.49 -26.64 -15.37
C ASN A 388 -19.78 -26.89 -16.72
N ASN A 389 -18.87 -26.01 -17.13
CA ASN A 389 -17.99 -26.24 -18.28
C ASN A 389 -16.86 -27.19 -17.86
N THR A 390 -17.15 -28.49 -17.88
CA THR A 390 -16.22 -29.59 -17.60
C THR A 390 -15.11 -29.68 -18.65
N LEU A 391 -14.02 -28.96 -18.40
CA LEU A 391 -12.70 -29.40 -18.84
C LEU A 391 -12.36 -30.69 -18.09
N LYS A 392 -11.88 -31.73 -18.79
CA LYS A 392 -11.30 -32.90 -18.12
C LYS A 392 -10.04 -32.42 -17.37
N LYS A 393 -10.02 -32.59 -16.05
CA LYS A 393 -8.91 -32.17 -15.19
C LYS A 393 -7.70 -33.09 -15.42
N GLU A 394 -6.66 -32.57 -16.06
CA GLU A 394 -5.31 -33.18 -16.05
C GLU A 394 -4.46 -32.52 -14.93
N SER A 395 -4.46 -31.19 -14.85
CA SER A 395 -3.94 -30.44 -13.69
C SER A 395 -4.66 -29.10 -13.46
N SER A 396 -4.36 -28.43 -12.33
CA SER A 396 -4.76 -27.03 -12.09
C SER A 396 -4.07 -26.05 -13.05
N GLU A 397 -2.81 -26.33 -13.43
CA GLU A 397 -2.05 -25.52 -14.39
C GLU A 397 -2.73 -25.49 -15.76
N ASP A 398 -3.28 -26.62 -16.23
CA ASP A 398 -3.98 -26.70 -17.52
C ASP A 398 -5.25 -25.85 -17.55
N VAL A 399 -5.96 -25.73 -16.43
CA VAL A 399 -7.12 -24.84 -16.32
C VAL A 399 -6.68 -23.38 -16.37
N ALA A 400 -5.63 -23.00 -15.63
CA ALA A 400 -5.07 -21.65 -15.70
C ALA A 400 -4.60 -21.31 -17.12
N ARG A 401 -3.89 -22.24 -17.78
CA ARG A 401 -3.44 -22.15 -19.17
C ARG A 401 -4.61 -21.91 -20.13
N ALA A 402 -5.67 -22.72 -20.04
CA ALA A 402 -6.87 -22.56 -20.87
C ALA A 402 -7.60 -21.21 -20.62
N MET A 403 -7.62 -20.72 -19.39
CA MET A 403 -8.20 -19.40 -19.05
C MET A 403 -7.39 -18.23 -19.63
N ILE A 404 -6.06 -18.34 -19.64
CA ILE A 404 -5.13 -17.35 -20.17
C ILE A 404 -5.16 -17.37 -21.71
N GLU A 405 -4.97 -18.54 -22.33
CA GLU A 405 -4.97 -18.73 -23.78
C GLU A 405 -6.34 -18.43 -24.42
N GLY A 406 -7.43 -18.63 -23.68
CA GLY A 406 -8.79 -18.24 -24.09
C GLY A 406 -9.04 -16.72 -24.16
N GLY A 407 -8.07 -15.87 -23.78
CA GLY A 407 -8.11 -14.41 -23.94
C GLY A 407 -9.12 -13.66 -23.05
N GLY A 408 -9.92 -14.37 -22.26
CA GLY A 408 -10.88 -13.79 -21.32
C GLY A 408 -10.24 -13.28 -20.02
N GLN A 409 -9.16 -13.90 -19.56
CA GLN A 409 -8.49 -13.53 -18.32
C GLN A 409 -7.36 -12.50 -18.59
N LYS A 410 -7.51 -11.28 -18.07
CA LYS A 410 -6.58 -10.15 -18.30
C LYS A 410 -5.89 -9.61 -17.04
N GLU A 411 -6.34 -10.06 -15.88
CA GLU A 411 -5.86 -9.60 -14.57
C GLU A 411 -5.37 -10.79 -13.74
N SER A 412 -4.51 -10.52 -12.77
CA SER A 412 -3.98 -11.54 -11.86
C SER A 412 -5.10 -12.21 -11.06
N PHE A 413 -5.00 -13.53 -10.89
CA PHE A 413 -5.99 -14.35 -10.20
C PHE A 413 -5.33 -15.45 -9.38
N PHE A 414 -5.99 -15.84 -8.28
CA PHE A 414 -5.68 -17.07 -7.58
C PHE A 414 -6.49 -18.22 -8.18
N LEU A 415 -5.87 -19.37 -8.37
CA LEU A 415 -6.57 -20.61 -8.66
C LEU A 415 -6.58 -21.49 -7.41
N LEU A 416 -7.76 -21.71 -6.83
CA LEU A 416 -8.01 -22.55 -5.66
C LEU A 416 -8.40 -23.96 -6.10
N ASP A 417 -7.57 -24.96 -5.82
CA ASP A 417 -7.89 -26.37 -6.02
C ASP A 417 -8.57 -26.95 -4.77
N LEU A 418 -9.88 -27.19 -4.87
CA LEU A 418 -10.70 -27.74 -3.79
C LEU A 418 -10.42 -29.22 -3.54
N ASP A 419 -9.89 -29.97 -4.52
CA ASP A 419 -9.51 -31.37 -4.35
C ASP A 419 -8.28 -31.46 -3.44
N GLU A 420 -7.29 -30.58 -3.61
CA GLU A 420 -6.10 -30.51 -2.75
C GLU A 420 -6.48 -30.12 -1.30
N VAL A 421 -7.42 -29.18 -1.12
CA VAL A 421 -8.00 -28.87 0.21
C VAL A 421 -8.59 -30.13 0.84
N TYR A 422 -9.44 -30.84 0.10
CA TYR A 422 -10.10 -32.05 0.58
C TYR A 422 -9.09 -33.15 0.93
N HIS A 423 -8.18 -33.48 0.00
CA HIS A 423 -7.18 -34.53 0.19
C HIS A 423 -6.26 -34.25 1.38
N ARG A 424 -5.88 -32.98 1.63
CA ARG A 424 -5.10 -32.62 2.82
C ARG A 424 -5.87 -32.79 4.12
N ILE A 425 -7.14 -32.39 4.15
CA ILE A 425 -8.00 -32.62 5.32
C ILE A 425 -8.09 -34.13 5.62
N GLN A 426 -8.26 -34.99 4.60
CA GLN A 426 -8.31 -36.44 4.80
C GLN A 426 -6.95 -37.03 5.21
N TYR A 427 -5.85 -36.63 4.56
CA TYR A 427 -4.50 -37.08 4.90
C TYR A 427 -4.16 -36.74 6.36
N PHE A 428 -4.41 -35.50 6.78
CA PHE A 428 -4.16 -35.06 8.15
C PHE A 428 -4.94 -35.90 9.18
N LYS A 429 -6.25 -36.06 8.98
CA LYS A 429 -7.12 -36.89 9.84
C LYS A 429 -6.62 -38.33 9.95
N SER A 430 -6.10 -38.90 8.86
CA SER A 430 -5.60 -40.29 8.85
C SER A 430 -4.31 -40.48 9.65
N ARG A 431 -3.46 -39.45 9.76
CA ARG A 431 -2.13 -39.53 10.39
C ARG A 431 -2.12 -39.12 11.86
N LEU A 432 -3.05 -38.27 12.30
CA LEU A 432 -3.15 -37.80 13.69
C LEU A 432 -4.55 -38.07 14.28
N PRO A 433 -4.96 -39.34 14.45
CA PRO A 433 -6.35 -39.70 14.80
C PRO A 433 -6.80 -39.28 16.22
N ARG A 434 -5.88 -38.88 17.10
CA ARG A 434 -6.19 -38.28 18.42
C ARG A 434 -6.28 -36.76 18.40
N VAL A 435 -5.89 -36.13 17.30
CA VAL A 435 -5.93 -34.67 17.14
C VAL A 435 -7.21 -34.36 16.39
N GLN A 436 -8.18 -33.74 17.07
CA GLN A 436 -9.19 -33.00 16.30
C GLN A 436 -8.43 -31.91 15.55
N ILE A 437 -8.76 -31.76 14.26
CA ILE A 437 -7.95 -31.09 13.22
C ILE A 437 -7.17 -29.96 13.84
N PHE A 438 -5.91 -29.80 13.42
CA PHE A 438 -5.24 -28.53 13.20
C PHE A 438 -3.65 -28.76 13.37
N TYR A 439 -2.72 -27.99 12.73
CA TYR A 439 -1.19 -27.96 12.56
C TYR A 439 -0.38 -28.65 11.38
N ASP A 440 0.73 -28.05 10.84
CA ASP A 440 1.82 -28.71 10.01
C ASP A 440 3.21 -27.98 10.01
N TYR A 441 4.28 -28.69 9.62
CA TYR A 441 5.66 -28.22 9.38
C TYR A 441 6.17 -28.56 7.95
N LYS A 442 6.96 -27.67 7.33
CA LYS A 442 7.59 -27.92 6.01
C LYS A 442 8.61 -29.07 6.02
N GLU A 443 8.56 -29.88 4.95
CA GLU A 443 9.61 -30.73 4.34
C GLU A 443 10.44 -31.71 5.22
N ILE A 444 10.22 -31.78 6.52
CA ILE A 444 10.64 -32.93 7.32
C ILE A 444 9.69 -34.09 6.97
N GLU A 445 10.24 -35.30 6.91
CA GLU A 445 9.55 -36.56 6.60
C GLU A 445 8.21 -36.65 7.37
N ARG A 446 7.08 -36.35 6.69
CA ARG A 446 5.77 -36.11 7.33
C ARG A 446 5.30 -37.29 8.18
N ASP A 447 5.60 -38.50 7.71
CA ASP A 447 5.33 -39.74 8.42
C ASP A 447 6.18 -39.89 9.70
N LYS A 448 7.42 -39.38 9.73
CA LYS A 448 8.23 -39.33 10.96
C LYS A 448 7.76 -38.25 11.92
N VAL A 449 7.41 -37.05 11.44
CA VAL A 449 6.87 -35.98 12.31
C VAL A 449 5.57 -36.44 12.96
N SER A 450 4.62 -36.98 12.19
CA SER A 450 3.37 -37.50 12.73
C SER A 450 3.57 -38.70 13.66
N THR A 451 4.53 -39.59 13.38
CA THR A 451 4.90 -40.68 14.31
C THR A 451 5.44 -40.13 15.64
N LEU A 452 6.43 -39.23 15.59
CA LEU A 452 7.03 -38.60 16.77
C LEU A 452 5.99 -37.85 17.62
N VAL A 453 5.10 -37.09 16.97
CA VAL A 453 3.99 -36.40 17.64
C VAL A 453 3.03 -37.40 18.27
N ASN A 454 2.56 -38.42 17.54
CA ASN A 454 1.66 -39.44 18.09
C ASN A 454 2.27 -40.15 19.31
N ASP A 455 3.55 -40.51 19.27
CA ASP A 455 4.20 -41.20 20.38
C ASP A 455 4.44 -40.27 21.58
N ALA A 456 4.76 -39.00 21.33
CA ALA A 456 4.78 -37.97 22.38
C ALA A 456 3.40 -37.77 23.03
N LEU A 457 2.33 -37.67 22.22
CA LEU A 457 0.96 -37.51 22.73
C LEU A 457 0.47 -38.73 23.52
N LYS A 458 0.79 -39.96 23.09
CA LYS A 458 0.52 -41.19 23.87
C LYS A 458 1.26 -41.18 25.21
N LYS A 459 2.52 -40.74 25.22
CA LYS A 459 3.38 -40.73 26.42
C LYS A 459 3.03 -39.63 27.43
N LEU A 460 2.73 -38.43 26.94
CA LEU A 460 2.48 -37.23 27.77
C LEU A 460 1.01 -37.07 28.14
N PHE A 461 0.09 -37.48 27.27
CA PHE A 461 -1.36 -37.37 27.46
C PHE A 461 -2.03 -38.75 27.26
N PRO A 462 -1.77 -39.72 28.15
CA PRO A 462 -2.28 -41.09 28.02
C PRO A 462 -3.79 -41.20 28.26
N ASP A 463 -4.41 -40.26 28.97
CA ASP A 463 -5.86 -40.23 29.21
C ASP A 463 -6.61 -39.94 27.88
N PRO A 464 -7.51 -40.85 27.43
CA PRO A 464 -8.28 -40.65 26.20
C PRO A 464 -9.32 -39.53 26.29
N ASN A 465 -9.66 -39.03 27.49
CA ASN A 465 -10.60 -37.93 27.68
C ASN A 465 -9.97 -36.55 27.43
N ILE A 466 -8.63 -36.46 27.38
CA ILE A 466 -7.92 -35.22 27.03
C ILE A 466 -8.09 -34.97 25.52
N GLN A 467 -8.81 -33.91 25.18
CA GLN A 467 -8.92 -33.42 23.81
C GLN A 467 -7.63 -32.73 23.39
N ILE A 468 -7.19 -33.00 22.15
CA ILE A 468 -5.97 -32.44 21.56
C ILE A 468 -6.36 -31.69 20.28
N ILE A 469 -5.97 -30.42 20.19
CA ILE A 469 -6.34 -29.43 19.17
C ILE A 469 -5.05 -28.67 18.78
N ALA A 470 -4.88 -28.21 17.52
CA ALA A 470 -3.76 -27.31 17.13
C ALA A 470 -4.09 -26.28 16.00
N GLU A 471 -3.25 -25.94 14.97
CA GLU A 471 -3.47 -24.87 13.90
C GLU A 471 -2.78 -25.05 12.48
N PRO A 472 -3.38 -25.52 11.33
CA PRO A 472 -2.70 -25.83 10.07
C PRO A 472 -3.21 -24.91 8.95
N GLY A 473 -3.72 -23.72 9.29
CA GLY A 473 -4.33 -22.84 8.28
C GLY A 473 -3.38 -22.70 7.09
N ARG A 474 -2.07 -22.69 7.39
CA ARG A 474 -1.01 -22.92 6.43
C ARG A 474 -1.05 -24.27 5.69
N TYR A 475 -0.92 -25.44 6.33
CA TYR A 475 -0.91 -26.75 5.63
C TYR A 475 -1.99 -26.92 4.56
N ILE A 476 -3.22 -26.52 4.89
CA ILE A 476 -4.41 -26.72 4.07
C ILE A 476 -4.40 -25.69 2.93
N CYS A 477 -4.17 -24.42 3.26
CA CYS A 477 -4.30 -23.35 2.29
C CYS A 477 -3.04 -23.12 1.45
N ASP A 478 -1.82 -23.28 1.98
CA ASP A 478 -0.56 -22.87 1.34
C ASP A 478 -0.45 -23.46 -0.07
N SER A 479 -0.68 -24.76 -0.23
CA SER A 479 -0.65 -25.44 -1.55
C SER A 479 -1.98 -25.52 -2.28
N SER A 480 -3.10 -25.15 -1.67
CA SER A 480 -4.38 -25.22 -2.35
C SER A 480 -4.61 -24.05 -3.30
N MET A 481 -3.79 -22.99 -3.23
CA MET A 481 -3.90 -21.86 -4.15
C MET A 481 -2.55 -21.44 -4.71
N ASP A 482 -2.51 -21.31 -6.03
CA ASP A 482 -1.42 -20.67 -6.76
C ASP A 482 -1.87 -19.31 -7.29
N LEU A 483 -0.96 -18.32 -7.31
CA LEU A 483 -1.23 -17.00 -7.85
C LEU A 483 -0.65 -16.90 -9.27
N TYR A 484 -1.52 -16.61 -10.23
CA TYR A 484 -1.17 -16.31 -11.62
C TYR A 484 -1.22 -14.80 -11.84
N SER A 485 -0.13 -14.21 -12.30
CA SER A 485 -0.03 -12.75 -12.49
C SER A 485 0.52 -12.38 -13.86
N SER A 486 -0.23 -11.55 -14.59
CA SER A 486 0.20 -10.99 -15.88
C SER A 486 1.33 -9.98 -15.70
N ILE A 487 2.34 -10.02 -16.56
CA ILE A 487 3.41 -9.02 -16.63
C ILE A 487 2.91 -7.78 -17.36
N ILE A 488 2.84 -6.66 -16.64
CA ILE A 488 2.35 -5.37 -17.17
C ILE A 488 3.42 -4.67 -18.02
N ASN A 489 4.68 -4.72 -17.59
CA ASN A 489 5.82 -4.08 -18.25
C ASN A 489 7.13 -4.78 -17.88
N VAL A 490 8.16 -4.65 -18.72
CA VAL A 490 9.51 -5.17 -18.50
C VAL A 490 10.53 -4.06 -18.79
N ARG A 491 11.41 -3.75 -17.84
CA ARG A 491 12.57 -2.87 -18.04
C ARG A 491 13.83 -3.72 -18.03
N ARG A 492 14.69 -3.55 -19.04
CA ARG A 492 16.01 -4.18 -19.12
C ARG A 492 17.08 -3.10 -18.96
N THR A 493 18.10 -3.36 -18.16
CA THR A 493 19.20 -2.41 -17.89
C THR A 493 20.38 -2.59 -18.84
N GLU A 494 20.44 -3.71 -19.57
CA GLU A 494 21.46 -4.02 -20.56
C GLU A 494 20.81 -4.41 -21.89
N THR A 495 21.48 -4.12 -23.01
CA THR A 495 20.96 -4.36 -24.36
C THR A 495 21.26 -5.74 -24.93
N ASP A 496 22.21 -6.48 -24.34
CA ASP A 496 22.73 -7.76 -24.85
C ASP A 496 22.11 -8.98 -24.15
N CYS A 497 20.84 -9.30 -24.46
CA CYS A 497 20.24 -10.57 -24.07
C CYS A 497 20.95 -11.75 -24.80
N LYS A 498 21.70 -12.58 -24.08
CA LYS A 498 22.41 -13.75 -24.63
C LYS A 498 21.47 -14.97 -24.81
N GLY A 499 20.43 -14.80 -25.62
CA GLY A 499 19.43 -15.84 -25.92
C GLY A 499 18.53 -16.18 -24.73
N ASN A 500 17.96 -17.38 -24.71
CA ASN A 500 17.00 -17.84 -23.68
C ASN A 500 17.66 -18.21 -22.32
N GLN A 501 18.74 -17.54 -21.91
CA GLN A 501 19.35 -17.79 -20.59
C GLN A 501 18.56 -17.09 -19.47
N PRO A 502 18.42 -17.69 -18.27
CA PRO A 502 17.78 -17.02 -17.15
C PRO A 502 18.56 -15.80 -16.66
N GLU A 503 17.87 -14.66 -16.58
CA GLU A 503 18.38 -13.35 -16.16
C GLU A 503 17.95 -13.03 -14.71
N THR A 504 18.83 -12.43 -13.91
CA THR A 504 18.47 -11.95 -12.56
C THR A 504 17.39 -10.89 -12.68
N THR A 505 16.23 -11.16 -12.10
CA THR A 505 14.99 -10.39 -12.30
C THR A 505 14.49 -9.80 -10.98
N ILE A 506 14.15 -8.52 -10.98
CA ILE A 506 13.48 -7.86 -9.85
C ILE A 506 11.99 -7.75 -10.17
N ILE A 507 11.16 -8.38 -9.34
CA ILE A 507 9.70 -8.35 -9.49
C ILE A 507 9.12 -7.25 -8.58
N TRP A 508 8.26 -6.42 -9.15
CA TRP A 508 7.51 -5.39 -8.42
C TRP A 508 6.01 -5.61 -8.59
N GLY A 509 5.24 -5.24 -7.58
CA GLY A 509 3.78 -5.17 -7.67
C GLY A 509 3.27 -3.97 -8.48
N PRO A 510 1.93 -3.80 -8.55
CA PRO A 510 1.27 -2.74 -9.30
C PRO A 510 1.15 -1.39 -8.55
N SER A 511 1.65 -1.26 -7.31
CA SER A 511 1.46 -0.02 -6.54
C SER A 511 2.29 1.14 -7.10
N CYS A 512 1.89 2.39 -6.82
CA CYS A 512 2.64 3.59 -7.20
C CYS A 512 3.67 4.03 -6.13
N ASP A 513 4.13 3.09 -5.29
CA ASP A 513 5.22 3.28 -4.33
C ASP A 513 6.39 2.30 -4.61
N SER A 514 7.42 2.31 -3.77
CA SER A 514 8.61 1.46 -3.89
C SER A 514 8.71 0.39 -2.79
N THR A 515 7.60 0.01 -2.18
CA THR A 515 7.52 -0.93 -1.03
C THR A 515 6.94 -2.29 -1.41
N ASP A 516 6.33 -2.41 -2.59
CA ASP A 516 5.70 -3.62 -3.12
C ASP A 516 6.67 -4.54 -3.92
N ARG A 517 7.96 -4.52 -3.55
CA ARG A 517 8.96 -5.43 -4.14
C ARG A 517 8.64 -6.87 -3.74
N VAL A 518 8.39 -7.72 -4.73
CA VAL A 518 8.03 -9.12 -4.50
C VAL A 518 9.30 -9.94 -4.31
N MET A 519 9.33 -10.78 -3.27
CA MET A 519 10.41 -11.75 -3.02
C MET A 519 11.82 -11.12 -2.89
N GLU A 520 11.90 -9.93 -2.28
CA GLU A 520 13.12 -9.10 -2.16
C GLU A 520 14.39 -9.83 -1.71
N ASN A 521 14.29 -10.80 -0.81
CA ASN A 521 15.42 -11.54 -0.24
C ASN A 521 15.86 -12.78 -1.07
N LEU A 522 15.46 -12.88 -2.35
CA LEU A 522 15.75 -14.03 -3.22
C LEU A 522 16.41 -13.56 -4.53
N ASP A 523 17.45 -14.29 -4.98
CA ASP A 523 18.02 -14.15 -6.34
C ASP A 523 17.09 -14.87 -7.33
N ILE A 524 16.09 -14.15 -7.83
CA ILE A 524 15.12 -14.66 -8.80
C ILE A 524 15.76 -14.64 -10.18
N LYS A 525 15.74 -15.78 -10.87
CA LYS A 525 16.18 -15.89 -12.26
C LYS A 525 15.06 -16.41 -13.13
N LEU A 526 14.67 -15.63 -14.13
CA LEU A 526 13.62 -15.95 -15.09
C LEU A 526 14.17 -15.92 -16.51
N PRO A 527 13.65 -16.72 -17.45
CA PRO A 527 13.94 -16.54 -18.87
C PRO A 527 13.47 -15.13 -19.33
N PRO A 528 13.96 -14.61 -20.48
CA PRO A 528 13.58 -13.28 -20.95
C PRO A 528 12.07 -13.12 -21.11
N CYS A 529 11.45 -12.33 -20.23
CA CYS A 529 10.01 -12.04 -20.26
C CYS A 529 9.66 -10.85 -21.17
N SER A 530 8.40 -10.81 -21.59
CA SER A 530 7.72 -9.74 -22.32
C SER A 530 6.47 -9.27 -21.58
N PRO A 531 5.95 -8.07 -21.85
CA PRO A 531 4.60 -7.70 -21.43
C PRO A 531 3.57 -8.71 -21.95
N LEU A 532 2.53 -8.97 -21.15
CA LEU A 532 1.48 -9.99 -21.36
C LEU A 532 1.89 -11.46 -21.12
N ASP A 533 3.16 -11.76 -20.87
CA ASP A 533 3.56 -13.06 -20.30
C ASP A 533 2.98 -13.21 -18.87
N TRP A 534 2.97 -14.44 -18.35
CA TRP A 534 2.40 -14.76 -17.04
C TRP A 534 3.44 -15.38 -16.09
N LEU A 535 3.44 -14.90 -14.85
CA LEU A 535 4.19 -15.46 -13.74
C LEU A 535 3.27 -16.34 -12.89
N VAL A 536 3.76 -17.54 -12.55
CA VAL A 536 3.11 -18.43 -11.59
C VAL A 536 3.87 -18.36 -10.28
N PHE A 537 3.17 -18.03 -9.19
CA PHE A 537 3.69 -18.07 -7.83
C PHE A 537 3.04 -19.26 -7.13
N PRO A 538 3.69 -20.44 -7.15
CA PRO A 538 3.12 -21.64 -6.55
C PRO A 538 3.17 -21.57 -5.02
N LEU A 539 2.22 -22.24 -4.38
CA LEU A 539 2.06 -22.31 -2.93
C LEU A 539 1.82 -20.93 -2.29
N ARG A 540 0.65 -20.33 -2.52
CA ARG A 540 0.30 -18.96 -2.06
C ARG A 540 -1.03 -18.84 -1.32
N GLY A 541 -1.78 -19.91 -1.05
CA GLY A 541 -3.08 -19.77 -0.39
C GLY A 541 -3.03 -19.43 1.10
N ALA A 542 -1.87 -19.56 1.75
CA ALA A 542 -1.68 -19.09 3.12
C ALA A 542 -1.16 -17.65 3.14
N TYR A 543 -1.84 -16.79 3.92
CA TYR A 543 -1.51 -15.38 4.19
C TYR A 543 -1.52 -14.41 2.99
N THR A 544 -1.15 -14.81 1.78
CA THR A 544 -1.00 -13.91 0.60
C THR A 544 -2.28 -13.10 0.30
N PHE A 545 -3.43 -13.77 0.20
CA PHE A 545 -4.70 -13.10 -0.13
C PHE A 545 -5.21 -12.19 0.99
N VAL A 546 -5.04 -12.59 2.27
CA VAL A 546 -5.51 -11.81 3.42
C VAL A 546 -4.58 -10.64 3.77
N TYR A 547 -3.30 -10.70 3.38
CA TYR A 547 -2.34 -9.58 3.49
C TYR A 547 -2.46 -8.56 2.35
N ALA A 548 -3.21 -8.87 1.29
CA ALA A 548 -3.53 -7.91 0.25
C ALA A 548 -4.41 -6.76 0.81
N CYS A 549 -4.02 -5.54 0.49
CA CYS A 549 -4.72 -4.31 0.84
C CYS A 549 -5.13 -3.55 -0.43
N GLU A 550 -6.08 -2.64 -0.30
CA GLU A 550 -6.68 -1.89 -1.42
C GLU A 550 -5.98 -0.54 -1.63
N PHE A 551 -4.67 -0.50 -1.35
CA PHE A 551 -3.87 0.71 -1.47
C PHE A 551 -3.94 1.29 -2.89
N SER A 552 -4.05 2.62 -3.00
CA SER A 552 -4.35 3.31 -4.26
C SER A 552 -5.62 2.79 -4.97
N CYS A 553 -6.66 2.40 -4.20
CA CYS A 553 -7.91 1.82 -4.71
C CYS A 553 -7.74 0.61 -5.65
N LEU A 554 -6.66 -0.17 -5.47
CA LEU A 554 -6.42 -1.39 -6.24
C LEU A 554 -7.33 -2.53 -5.75
N GLN A 555 -7.94 -3.26 -6.69
CA GLN A 555 -8.74 -4.44 -6.35
C GLN A 555 -7.84 -5.63 -6.01
N LYS A 556 -8.28 -6.47 -5.07
CA LYS A 556 -7.63 -7.75 -4.76
C LYS A 556 -7.81 -8.72 -5.93
N SER A 557 -6.77 -9.52 -6.23
CA SER A 557 -6.83 -10.55 -7.27
C SER A 557 -8.00 -11.49 -7.06
N LEU A 558 -8.75 -11.76 -8.14
CA LEU A 558 -9.92 -12.64 -8.10
C LEU A 558 -9.54 -14.06 -7.69
N ILE A 559 -10.36 -14.72 -6.87
CA ILE A 559 -10.25 -16.16 -6.63
C ILE A 559 -11.11 -16.90 -7.64
N ARG A 560 -10.53 -17.92 -8.28
CA ARG A 560 -11.19 -18.88 -9.16
C ARG A 560 -11.05 -20.26 -8.52
N SER A 561 -12.15 -20.99 -8.36
CA SER A 561 -12.11 -22.34 -7.78
C SER A 561 -12.18 -23.41 -8.87
N VAL A 562 -11.39 -24.47 -8.73
CA VAL A 562 -11.48 -25.71 -9.50
C VAL A 562 -11.76 -26.88 -8.57
N ILE A 563 -12.54 -27.83 -9.06
CA ILE A 563 -12.93 -29.07 -8.40
C ILE A 563 -13.05 -30.14 -9.49
N SER A 564 -12.68 -31.39 -9.20
CA SER A 564 -12.99 -32.51 -10.10
C SER A 564 -14.48 -32.85 -10.05
N SER A 565 -14.99 -33.55 -11.07
CA SER A 565 -16.39 -34.02 -11.15
C SER A 565 -16.76 -35.10 -10.13
N ASP A 566 -15.77 -35.56 -9.35
CA ASP A 566 -15.84 -36.78 -8.56
C ASP A 566 -15.99 -36.47 -7.05
N LEU A 567 -16.13 -35.18 -6.71
CA LEU A 567 -16.36 -34.58 -5.39
C LEU A 567 -17.69 -33.81 -5.35
#